data_AF-A0A420CH67-F1
#
_entry.id   AF-A0A420CH67-F1
#
_cell.length_a   1.000
_cell.length_b   1.000
_cell.length_c   1.000
_cell.angle_alpha   90.00
_cell.angle_beta   90.00
_cell.angle_gamma   90.00
#
_symmetry.space_group_name_H-M   'P 1'
#
loop_
_entity.id
_entity.type
_entity.pdbx_description
1 polymer ?
#
loop_
_entity_poly.entity_id
_entity_poly.type
_entity_poly.pdbx_seq_one_letter_code
_entity_poly.pdbx_strand_id
1 'polypeptide(L)' 'MKQLLKALKARHSIVAAKIDEEQRRPRPDGIRVRALKKIKLHLKEQITLLERGDSSQAASRSRRAVSSFGNPLAAGY' A
#
# COMPACT_ATOMS: atom_id res chain seq x y z
N MET A 1 4.73 0.19 -8.00
CA MET A 1 3.90 0.73 -6.91
C MET A 1 2.63 -0.09 -6.68
N LYS A 2 1.70 -0.20 -7.66
CA LYS A 2 0.39 -0.89 -7.48
C LYS A 2 0.44 -2.37 -7.02
N GLN A 3 1.47 -3.13 -7.41
CA GLN A 3 1.58 -4.55 -7.04
C GLN A 3 1.87 -4.78 -5.55
N LEU A 4 2.64 -3.89 -4.91
CA LEU A 4 2.96 -4.00 -3.49
C LEU A 4 1.72 -3.75 -2.63
N LEU A 5 0.95 -2.71 -2.97
CA LEU A 5 -0.32 -2.42 -2.32
C LEU A 5 -1.32 -3.58 -2.45
N LYS A 6 -1.40 -4.19 -3.65
CA LYS A 6 -2.25 -5.36 -3.91
C LYS A 6 -1.82 -6.56 -3.05
N ALA A 7 -0.52 -6.82 -2.95
CA ALA A 7 0.02 -7.89 -2.11
C ALA A 7 -0.25 -7.67 -0.62
N LEU A 8 -0.12 -6.43 -0.13
CA LEU A 8 -0.44 -6.06 1.25
C LEU A 8 -1.93 -6.23 1.57
N LYS A 9 -2.82 -5.81 0.67
CA LYS A 9 -4.27 -6.00 0.81
C LYS A 9 -4.65 -7.48 0.82
N ALA A 10 -4.03 -8.29 -0.03
CA ALA A 10 -4.22 -9.74 -0.04
C ALA A 10 -3.76 -10.39 1.28
N ARG A 11 -2.57 -10.03 1.78
CA ARG A 11 -2.07 -10.51 3.09
C ARG A 11 -2.99 -10.10 4.24
N HIS A 12 -3.50 -8.87 4.22
CA HIS A 12 -4.44 -8.38 5.22
C HIS A 12 -5.74 -9.19 5.23
N SER A 13 -6.28 -9.53 4.05
CA SER A 13 -7.48 -10.38 3.92
C SER A 13 -7.24 -11.80 4.46
N ILE A 14 -6.10 -12.41 4.16
CA ILE A 14 -5.73 -13.74 4.68
C ILE A 14 -5.66 -13.73 6.21
N VAL A 15 -5.02 -12.71 6.80
CA VAL A 15 -4.91 -12.60 8.26
C VAL A 15 -6.28 -12.38 8.91
N ALA A 16 -7.18 -11.62 8.27
CA ALA A 16 -8.55 -11.46 8.76
C ALA A 16 -9.31 -12.80 8.76
N ALA A 17 -9.25 -13.54 7.65
CA ALA A 17 -9.89 -14.87 7.56
C ALA A 17 -9.35 -15.84 8.63
N LYS A 18 -8.04 -15.83 8.89
CA LYS A 18 -7.44 -16.64 9.96
C LYS A 18 -7.90 -16.25 11.36
N ILE A 19 -8.17 -14.97 11.61
CA ILE A 19 -8.74 -14.52 12.88
C ILE A 19 -10.16 -15.05 13.03
N ASP A 20 -10.99 -14.92 11.99
CA ASP A 20 -12.38 -15.38 12.01
C ASP A 20 -12.48 -16.90 12.20
N GLU A 21 -11.60 -17.65 11.53
CA GLU A 21 -11.49 -19.10 11.68
C GLU A 21 -11.08 -19.51 13.11
N GLU A 22 -10.06 -18.86 13.68
CA GLU A 22 -9.60 -19.14 15.05
C GLU A 22 -10.64 -18.74 16.11
N GLN A 23 -11.41 -17.67 15.86
CA GLN A 23 -12.50 -17.24 16.74
C GLN A 23 -13.73 -18.15 16.66
N ARG A 24 -13.98 -18.78 15.51
CA ARG A 24 -15.06 -19.74 15.31
C ARG A 24 -14.79 -21.10 15.98
N ARG A 25 -13.55 -21.36 16.40
CA ARG A 25 -13.20 -22.61 17.10
C ARG A 25 -13.88 -22.66 18.47
N PRO A 26 -14.38 -23.85 18.89
CA PRO A 26 -15.00 -24.04 20.20
C PRO A 26 -14.05 -23.83 21.38
N ARG A 27 -12.72 -23.80 21.13
CA ARG A 27 -11.69 -23.34 22.08
C ARG A 27 -10.75 -22.36 21.38
N PRO A 28 -11.04 -21.05 21.41
CA PRO A 28 -10.20 -20.06 20.75
C PRO A 28 -8.89 -19.88 21.52
N ASP A 29 -7.76 -19.95 20.83
CA ASP A 29 -6.46 -19.59 21.39
C ASP A 29 -6.32 -18.06 21.42
N GLY A 30 -6.56 -17.48 22.59
CA GLY A 30 -6.51 -16.04 22.80
C GLY A 30 -5.12 -15.42 22.57
N ILE A 31 -4.03 -16.20 22.63
CA ILE A 31 -2.67 -15.72 22.31
C ILE A 31 -2.52 -15.62 20.80
N ARG A 32 -2.93 -16.65 20.05
CA ARG A 32 -2.90 -16.64 18.57
C ARG A 32 -3.79 -15.55 17.99
N VAL A 33 -5.00 -15.38 18.51
CA VAL A 33 -5.91 -14.31 18.07
C VAL A 33 -5.29 -12.93 18.31
N ARG A 34 -4.65 -12.71 19.46
CA ARG A 34 -3.96 -11.44 19.76
C ARG A 34 -2.77 -11.19 18.83
N ALA A 35 -1.96 -12.22 18.56
CA ALA A 35 -0.85 -12.13 17.62
C ALA A 35 -1.32 -11.80 16.20
N LEU A 36 -2.37 -12.49 15.71
CA LEU A 36 -2.96 -12.23 14.41
C LEU A 36 -3.56 -10.82 14.29
N LYS A 37 -4.22 -10.32 15.35
CA LYS A 37 -4.71 -8.93 15.40
C LYS A 37 -3.57 -7.90 15.32
N LYS A 38 -2.43 -8.16 15.98
CA LYS A 38 -1.25 -7.29 15.90
C LYS A 38 -0.68 -7.27 14.47
N ILE A 39 -0.59 -8.43 13.82
CA ILE A 39 -0.16 -8.52 12.41
C ILE A 39 -1.13 -7.76 11.50
N LYS A 40 -2.45 -7.90 11.72
CA LYS A 40 -3.47 -7.15 10.97
C LYS A 40 -3.30 -5.63 11.11
N LEU A 41 -3.01 -5.15 12.33
CA LEU A 41 -2.77 -3.73 12.60
C LEU A 41 -1.56 -3.20 11.82
N HIS A 42 -0.41 -3.87 11.90
CA HIS A 42 0.78 -3.46 11.16
C HIS A 42 0.60 -3.49 9.64
N LEU A 43 -0.13 -4.47 9.10
CA LEU A 43 -0.47 -4.50 7.67
C LEU A 43 -1.34 -3.30 7.27
N LYS A 44 -2.31 -2.91 8.11
CA LYS A 44 -3.14 -1.72 7.87
C LYS A 44 -2.31 -0.44 7.88
N GLU A 45 -1.37 -0.32 8.83
CA GLU A 45 -0.45 0.82 8.91
C GLU A 45 0.42 0.92 7.65
N GLN A 46 1.02 -0.19 7.21
CA GLN A 46 1.82 -0.24 5.98
C GLN A 46 1.00 0.16 4.74
N ILE A 47 -0.25 -0.30 4.63
CA ILE A 47 -1.16 0.10 3.54
C ILE A 47 -1.40 1.62 3.59
N THR A 48 -1.72 2.15 4.78
CA THR A 48 -2.03 3.58 4.95
C THR A 48 -0.82 4.47 4.64
N LEU A 49 0.38 4.05 5.04
CA LEU A 49 1.63 4.75 4.75
C LEU A 49 1.93 4.73 3.25
N LEU A 50 1.74 3.60 2.57
CA LEU A 50 1.93 3.50 1.13
C LEU A 50 0.89 4.33 0.35
N GLU A 51 -0.37 4.35 0.78
CA GLU A 51 -1.42 5.16 0.14
C GLU A 51 -1.16 6.67 0.29
N ARG A 52 -0.62 7.12 1.44
CA ARG A 52 -0.16 8.51 1.65
C ARG A 52 1.14 8.84 0.90
N GLY A 53 2.04 7.88 0.76
CA GLY A 53 3.30 8.04 0.01
C GLY A 53 3.07 8.11 -1.51
N ASP A 54 2.17 7.30 -2.05
CA ASP A 54 1.82 7.31 -3.48
C ASP A 54 1.15 8.64 -3.89
N SER A 55 0.31 9.22 -3.02
CA SER A 55 -0.38 10.49 -3.29
C SER A 55 0.57 11.70 -3.34
N SER A 56 1.63 11.72 -2.53
CA SER A 56 2.67 12.77 -2.57
C SER A 56 3.67 12.59 -3.73
N GLN A 57 3.92 11.34 -4.16
CA GLN A 57 4.79 11.07 -5.31
C GLN A 57 4.10 11.33 -6.66
N ALA A 58 2.78 11.13 -6.75
CA ALA A 58 2.01 11.44 -7.96
C ALA A 58 2.04 12.94 -8.31
N ALA A 59 1.89 13.82 -7.31
CA ALA A 59 1.91 15.28 -7.48
C ALA A 59 3.30 15.84 -7.87
N SER A 60 4.38 15.16 -7.48
CA SER A 60 5.76 15.56 -7.80
C SER A 60 6.24 15.04 -9.16
N ARG A 61 5.79 13.87 -9.61
CA ARG A 61 6.08 13.35 -10.97
C ARG A 61 5.41 14.18 -12.06
N SER A 62 4.20 14.72 -11.81
CA SER A 62 3.49 15.55 -12.80
C SER A 62 4.19 16.88 -13.09
N ARG A 63 4.98 17.42 -12.15
CA ARG A 63 5.71 18.71 -12.33
C ARG A 63 7.02 18.58 -13.13
N ARG A 64 7.56 17.38 -13.31
CA ARG A 64 8.80 17.15 -14.06
C ARG A 64 8.58 16.86 -15.55
N ALA A 65 7.34 16.69 -15.98
CA ALA A 65 7.01 16.42 -17.38
C ALA A 65 6.89 17.69 -18.25
N VAL A 66 6.93 18.89 -17.64
CA VAL A 66 6.75 20.18 -18.37
C VAL A 66 8.07 20.89 -18.71
N SER A 67 9.24 20.31 -18.39
CA SER A 67 10.55 20.97 -18.61
C SER A 67 11.52 20.16 -19.46
N SER A 68 11.03 19.32 -20.37
CA SER A 68 11.87 18.62 -21.34
C SER A 68 11.26 18.74 -22.72
N PHE A 69 11.38 19.93 -23.30
CA PHE A 69 11.64 20.14 -24.73
C PHE A 69 12.04 21.60 -24.91
N GLY A 70 13.25 21.92 -24.44
CA GLY A 70 14.05 22.85 -25.20
C GLY A 70 14.51 22.08 -26.43
N ASN A 71 14.02 22.44 -27.61
CA ASN A 71 14.85 22.32 -28.80
C ASN A 71 14.84 23.66 -29.54
N PRO A 72 16.03 24.16 -29.93
CA PRO A 72 16.28 25.52 -30.36
C PRO A 72 16.11 25.66 -31.87
N LEU A 73 16.40 26.85 -32.38
CA LEU A 73 16.62 27.16 -33.81
C LEU A 73 15.36 27.54 -34.60
N ALA A 74 14.79 28.70 -34.26
CA ALA A 74 14.25 29.57 -35.30
C ALA A 74 15.45 30.32 -35.93
N ALA A 75 16.11 29.66 -36.88
CA ALA A 75 17.21 30.19 -37.66
C ALA A 75 16.72 30.52 -39.08
N GLY A 76 16.90 31.77 -39.49
CA GLY A 76 17.31 32.11 -40.85
C GLY A 76 16.22 32.44 -41.89
N TYR A 77 16.25 33.73 -42.28
CA TYR A 77 15.93 34.35 -43.58
C TYR A 77 14.46 34.50 -44.01
#